data_AF-A0A8E8LQ46-F1
#
_entry.id   AF-A0A8E8LQ46-F1
#
_cell.length_a   1.000
_cell.length_b   1.000
_cell.length_c   1.000
_cell.angle_alpha   90.00
_cell.angle_beta   90.00
_cell.angle_gamma   90.00
#
_symmetry.space_group_name_H-M   'P 1'
#
loop_
_entity.id
_entity.type
_entity.pdbx_description
1 polymer ?
#
loop_
_entity_poly.entity_id
_entity_poly.type
_entity_poly.pdbx_seq_one_letter_code
_entity_poly.pdbx_strand_id
1 'polypeptide(L)' 'MRNRRATLSPFMAALTQRSIVKISLMAAKARNGVIGCGSDIPWNAKGEQLLFKAITYNQWLLVGRKTFEGNGGSPK' A
#
# COMPACT_ATOMS: atom_id res chain seq x y z
N MET A 1 51.22 -5.18 23.44
CA MET A 1 50.41 -4.93 22.23
C MET A 1 49.01 -4.49 22.65
N ARG A 2 48.65 -3.20 22.49
CA ARG A 2 47.33 -2.66 22.90
C ARG A 2 46.32 -2.85 21.76
N ASN A 3 45.32 -3.68 22.02
CA ASN A 3 44.21 -3.98 21.12
C ASN A 3 43.27 -2.75 21.03
N ARG A 4 43.31 -2.01 19.92
CA ARG A 4 42.38 -0.88 19.69
C ARG A 4 41.02 -1.45 19.29
N ARG A 5 40.07 -1.48 20.23
CA ARG A 5 38.65 -1.66 19.87
C ARG A 5 38.22 -0.42 19.10
N ALA A 6 37.89 -0.58 17.82
CA ALA A 6 37.28 0.46 17.00
C ALA A 6 35.93 0.84 17.62
N THR A 7 35.86 2.01 18.24
CA THR A 7 34.60 2.62 18.66
C THR A 7 33.88 3.09 17.40
N LEU A 8 32.86 2.35 16.97
CA LEU A 8 31.96 2.78 15.91
C LEU A 8 31.30 4.10 16.33
N SER A 9 31.39 5.12 15.48
CA SER A 9 30.83 6.45 15.72
C SER A 9 29.31 6.36 15.97
N PRO A 10 28.76 7.08 16.97
CA PRO A 10 27.30 7.15 17.19
C PRO A 10 26.54 7.61 15.93
N PHE A 11 27.21 8.34 15.04
CA PHE A 11 26.66 8.81 13.77
C PHE A 11 26.33 7.68 12.78
N MET A 12 27.05 6.54 12.84
CA MET A 12 26.78 5.37 12.00
C MET A 12 25.66 4.48 12.57
N ALA A 13 25.41 4.54 13.88
CA ALA A 13 24.33 3.79 14.52
C ALA A 13 22.93 4.35 14.18
N ALA A 14 22.83 5.65 13.86
CA ALA A 14 21.56 6.30 13.54
C ALA A 14 20.99 5.95 12.14
N LEU A 15 21.80 5.41 11.24
CA LEU A 15 21.39 5.07 9.87
C LEU A 15 20.61 3.74 9.78
N THR A 16 20.41 3.04 10.90
CA THR A 16 19.73 1.74 10.93
C THR A 16 18.37 1.80 11.64
N GLN A 17 17.76 2.99 11.75
CA GLN A 17 16.39 3.10 12.25
C GLN A 17 15.42 2.58 11.17
N ARG A 18 15.13 1.27 11.17
CA ARG A 18 14.01 0.72 10.39
C ARG A 18 12.70 1.27 10.95
N SER A 19 12.11 2.25 10.26
CA SER A 19 10.74 2.63 10.54
C SER A 19 9.80 1.51 10.11
N ILE A 20 8.97 1.02 11.03
CA ILE A 20 7.91 0.05 10.73
C ILE A 20 6.72 0.85 10.23
N VAL A 21 6.43 0.75 8.92
CA VAL A 21 5.23 1.34 8.31
C VAL A 21 4.04 0.45 8.58
N LYS A 22 2.94 1.01 9.08
CA LYS A 22 1.65 0.31 9.21
C LYS A 22 0.91 0.39 7.88
N ILE A 23 0.46 -0.75 7.37
CA ILE A 23 -0.30 -0.86 6.11
C ILE A 23 -1.70 -1.37 6.43
N SER A 24 -2.71 -0.77 5.82
CA SER A 24 -4.10 -1.24 5.87
C SER A 24 -4.50 -1.80 4.51
N LEU A 25 -5.25 -2.91 4.50
CA LEU A 25 -5.76 -3.53 3.28
C LEU A 25 -7.27 -3.29 3.16
N MET A 26 -7.71 -2.88 1.98
CA MET A 26 -9.13 -2.64 1.69
C MET A 26 -9.50 -3.29 0.35
N ALA A 27 -10.60 -4.03 0.30
CA ALA A 27 -11.08 -4.70 -0.92
C ALA A 27 -12.59 -4.92 -0.88
N ALA A 28 -13.27 -4.76 -2.02
CA ALA A 28 -14.62 -5.25 -2.23
C ALA A 28 -14.57 -6.73 -2.65
N LYS A 29 -15.37 -7.58 -2.00
CA LYS A 29 -15.38 -9.03 -2.22
C LYS A 29 -16.81 -9.53 -2.35
N ALA A 30 -17.09 -10.32 -3.37
CA ALA A 30 -18.36 -11.02 -3.50
C ALA A 30 -18.50 -12.13 -2.45
N ARG A 31 -19.73 -12.63 -2.23
CA ARG A 31 -20.00 -13.71 -1.25
C ARG A 31 -19.22 -15.00 -1.57
N ASN A 32 -18.99 -15.27 -2.86
CA ASN A 32 -18.19 -16.41 -3.34
C ASN A 32 -16.67 -16.15 -3.28
N GLY A 33 -16.26 -14.96 -2.84
CA GLY A 33 -14.87 -14.60 -2.64
C GLY A 33 -14.17 -13.94 -3.83
N VAL A 34 -14.85 -13.76 -4.96
CA VAL A 34 -14.30 -13.07 -6.14
C VAL A 34 -14.07 -11.58 -5.83
N ILE A 35 -12.93 -11.05 -6.28
CA ILE A 35 -12.53 -9.63 -6.15
C ILE A 35 -12.50 -8.87 -7.49
N GLY A 36 -12.55 -9.59 -8.62
CA GLY A 36 -12.49 -9.04 -9.97
C GLY A 36 -12.49 -10.14 -11.04
N CYS A 37 -12.65 -9.75 -12.30
CA CYS A 37 -12.60 -10.60 -13.49
C CYS A 37 -11.72 -9.91 -14.55
N GLY A 38 -10.46 -10.32 -14.67
CA GLY A 38 -9.51 -9.66 -15.57
C GLY A 38 -9.19 -8.22 -15.13
N SER A 39 -9.54 -7.23 -15.95
CA SER A 39 -9.43 -5.80 -15.65
C SER A 39 -10.65 -5.24 -14.94
N ASP A 40 -11.74 -6.02 -14.86
CA ASP A 40 -13.07 -5.49 -14.55
C ASP A 40 -13.59 -6.00 -13.21
N ILE A 41 -14.51 -5.25 -12.62
CA ILE A 41 -15.26 -5.66 -11.45
C ILE A 41 -16.61 -6.22 -11.94
N PRO A 42 -16.92 -7.51 -11.74
CA PRO A 42 -18.06 -8.17 -12.37
C PRO A 42 -19.41 -7.82 -11.73
N TRP A 43 -19.46 -6.85 -10.82
CA TRP A 43 -20.67 -6.39 -10.16
C TRP A 43 -20.78 -4.87 -10.20
N ASN A 44 -22.01 -4.39 -10.03
CA ASN A 44 -22.29 -2.97 -9.88
C ASN A 44 -22.94 -2.70 -8.51
N ALA A 45 -22.15 -2.16 -7.59
CA ALA A 45 -22.61 -1.74 -6.27
C ALA A 45 -22.63 -0.20 -6.21
N LYS A 46 -23.84 0.39 -6.22
CA LYS A 46 -24.01 1.84 -6.19
C LYS A 46 -23.33 2.43 -4.95
N GLY A 47 -22.45 3.41 -5.15
CA GLY A 47 -21.76 4.13 -4.08
C GLY A 47 -20.50 3.46 -3.53
N GLU A 48 -20.17 2.23 -3.94
CA GLU A 48 -18.97 1.52 -3.44
C GLU A 48 -17.68 2.28 -3.81
N GLN A 49 -17.55 2.72 -5.06
CA GLN A 49 -16.40 3.52 -5.50
C GLN A 49 -16.29 4.87 -4.78
N LEU A 50 -17.42 5.50 -4.45
CA LEU A 50 -17.44 6.76 -3.70
C LEU A 50 -16.98 6.54 -2.25
N LEU A 51 -17.42 5.45 -1.62
CA LEU A 51 -16.99 5.06 -0.28
C LEU A 51 -15.50 4.75 -0.26
N PHE A 52 -15.01 3.95 -1.23
CA PHE A 52 -13.58 3.66 -1.36
C PHE A 52 -12.77 4.95 -1.47
N LYS A 53 -13.17 5.85 -2.39
CA LYS A 53 -12.52 7.15 -2.57
C LYS A 53 -12.52 7.97 -1.28
N ALA A 54 -13.65 8.08 -0.59
CA ALA A 54 -13.77 8.85 0.64
C ALA A 54 -12.83 8.33 1.75
N ILE A 55 -12.65 7.01 1.84
CA ILE A 55 -11.77 6.37 2.83
C ILE A 55 -10.30 6.55 2.46
N THR A 56 -9.94 6.41 1.18
CA THR A 56 -8.54 6.48 0.73
C THR A 56 -8.09 7.89 0.35
N TYR A 57 -8.95 8.90 0.46
CA TYR A 57 -8.63 10.28 0.06
C TYR A 57 -7.49 10.86 0.91
N ASN A 58 -6.58 11.59 0.26
CA ASN A 58 -5.39 12.18 0.90
C ASN A 58 -4.47 11.16 1.61
N GLN A 59 -4.58 9.87 1.24
CA GLN A 59 -3.72 8.79 1.72
C GLN A 59 -2.86 8.24 0.58
N TRP A 60 -1.79 7.55 0.95
CA TRP A 60 -0.96 6.81 0.00
C TRP A 60 -1.69 5.54 -0.43
N LEU A 61 -1.99 5.43 -1.72
CA LEU A 61 -2.65 4.26 -2.28
C LEU A 61 -1.65 3.36 -2.99
N LEU A 62 -1.50 2.13 -2.51
CA LEU A 62 -0.70 1.10 -3.16
C LEU A 62 -1.61 0.14 -3.92
N VAL A 63 -1.44 0.05 -5.24
CA VAL A 63 -2.24 -0.83 -6.12
C VAL A 63 -1.33 -1.60 -7.08
N GLY A 64 -1.81 -2.75 -7.54
CA GLY A 64 -1.13 -3.50 -8.61
C GLY A 64 -1.26 -2.80 -9.96
N ARG A 65 -0.29 -3.04 -10.86
CA ARG A 65 -0.25 -2.45 -12.22
C ARG A 65 -1.57 -2.61 -12.98
N LYS A 66 -2.14 -3.81 -12.99
CA LYS A 66 -3.40 -4.10 -13.70
C LYS A 66 -4.59 -3.30 -13.16
N THR A 67 -4.65 -3.10 -11.83
CA THR A 67 -5.67 -2.27 -11.19
C THR A 67 -5.48 -0.80 -11.54
N PHE A 68 -4.23 -0.32 -11.55
CA PHE A 68 -3.93 1.04 -11.97
C PHE A 68 -4.36 1.31 -13.42
N GLU A 69 -4.10 0.38 -14.33
CA GLU A 69 -4.51 0.46 -15.73
C GLU A 69 -6.04 0.37 -15.89
N GLY A 70 -6.70 -0.56 -15.19
CA GLY A 70 -8.16 -0.71 -15.21
C GLY A 70 -8.91 0.52 -14.71
N ASN A 71 -8.31 1.28 -13.79
CA ASN A 71 -8.89 2.52 -13.24
C ASN A 71 -8.59 3.77 -14.10
N GLY A 72 -8.08 3.60 -15.32
CA GLY A 72 -7.79 4.72 -16.24
C GLY A 72 -6.48 5.46 -15.94
N GLY A 73 -5.56 4.84 -15.21
CA GLY A 73 -4.17 5.28 -15.09
C GLY A 73 -3.92 6.57 -14.31
N SER A 74 -4.87 7.03 -13.48
CA SER A 74 -4.67 8.22 -12.64
C SER A 74 -5.41 8.10 -11.31
N PRO A 75 -4.76 8.42 -10.17
CA PRO A 75 -5.47 8.64 -8.91
C PRO A 75 -6.35 9.89 -9.08
N LYS A 76 -7.67 9.73 -8.97
CA LYS A 76 -8.65 10.84 -9.01
C LYS A 76 -9.09 11.27 -7.62
#